data_AF-A0A2D8ES62-F1
#
_entry.id   AF-A0A2D8ES62-F1
#
_cell.length_a   1.000
_cell.length_b   1.000
_cell.length_c   1.000
_cell.angle_alpha   90.00
_cell.angle_beta   90.00
_cell.angle_gamma   90.00
#
_symmetry.space_group_name_H-M   'P 1'
#
loop_
_entity.id
_entity.type
_entity.pdbx_description
1 polymer ?
#
loop_
_entity_poly.entity_id
_entity_poly.type
_entity_poly.pdbx_seq_one_letter_code
_entity_poly.pdbx_strand_id
1 'polypeptide(L)' 'MSNMMAEQLVRATLARFEADRQEAIAVIELYLNNPTGVAEHPSVVNEIATAILKLADAEEAISAIERNFLSRSEVGEDE' A
#
# COMPACT_ATOMS: atom_id res chain seq x y z
N MET A 1 25.80 -16.25 2.97
CA MET A 1 25.79 -14.80 2.77
C MET A 1 24.36 -14.40 2.43
N SER A 2 23.64 -13.81 3.38
CA SER A 2 22.40 -13.09 3.08
C SER A 2 22.74 -12.04 2.02
N ASN A 3 22.01 -12.04 0.91
CA ASN A 3 22.24 -11.07 -0.15
C ASN A 3 21.64 -9.73 0.30
N MET A 4 22.42 -8.97 1.08
CA MET A 4 22.03 -7.70 1.71
C MET A 4 21.41 -6.71 0.70
N MET A 5 21.89 -6.72 -0.55
CA MET A 5 21.33 -5.91 -1.63
C MET A 5 19.92 -6.35 -2.02
N ALA A 6 19.67 -7.66 -2.12
CA ALA A 6 18.33 -8.17 -2.43
C ALA A 6 17.32 -7.82 -1.33
N GLU A 7 17.72 -7.90 -0.06
CA GLU A 7 16.87 -7.49 1.05
C GLU A 7 16.55 -5.99 1.02
N GLN A 8 17.54 -5.14 0.73
CA GLN A 8 17.32 -3.69 0.60
C GLN A 8 16.37 -3.37 -0.56
N LEU A 9 16.49 -4.06 -1.70
CA LEU A 9 15.59 -3.88 -2.84
C LEU A 9 14.15 -4.28 -2.51
N VAL A 10 13.96 -5.40 -1.78
CA VAL A 10 12.63 -5.83 -1.32
C VAL A 10 12.03 -4.80 -0.36
N ARG A 11 12.80 -4.31 0.63
CA ARG A 11 12.35 -3.29 1.57
C ARG A 11 12.01 -1.97 0.88
N ALA A 12 12.83 -1.52 -0.07
CA ALA A 12 12.55 -0.30 -0.84
C ALA A 12 11.29 -0.44 -1.70
N THR A 13 11.07 -1.62 -2.27
CA THR A 13 9.86 -1.92 -3.05
C THR A 13 8.61 -1.93 -2.15
N LEU A 14 8.70 -2.53 -0.96
CA LEU A 14 7.64 -2.51 0.04
C LEU A 14 7.29 -1.07 0.43
N ALA A 15 8.30 -0.25 0.78
CA ALA A 15 8.10 1.15 1.18
C ALA A 15 7.39 1.99 0.11
N ARG A 16 7.65 1.72 -1.18
CA ARG A 16 6.93 2.39 -2.28
C ARG A 16 5.43 2.07 -2.24
N PHE A 17 5.05 0.80 -2.11
CA PHE A 17 3.64 0.42 -2.07
C PHE A 17 2.96 0.86 -0.76
N GLU A 18 3.70 0.94 0.35
CA GLU A 18 3.18 1.56 1.59
C GLU A 18 2.88 3.06 1.40
N ALA A 19 3.74 3.79 0.67
CA ALA A 19 3.48 5.18 0.33
C ALA A 19 2.25 5.31 -0.59
N ASP A 20 2.12 4.45 -1.60
CA ASP A 20 0.93 4.42 -2.47
C ASP A 20 -0.36 4.15 -1.68
N ARG A 21 -0.31 3.22 -0.72
CA ARG A 21 -1.41 2.90 0.20
C ARG A 21 -1.81 4.13 1.02
N GLN A 22 -0.83 4.81 1.64
CA GLN A 22 -1.09 5.98 2.48
C GLN A 22 -1.63 7.16 1.68
N GLU A 23 -1.12 7.39 0.48
CA GLU A 23 -1.61 8.44 -0.42
C GLU A 23 -3.07 8.20 -0.80
N ALA A 24 -3.42 6.97 -1.19
CA ALA A 24 -4.80 6.61 -1.52
C ALA A 24 -5.75 6.81 -0.35
N ILE A 25 -5.35 6.38 0.86
CA ILE A 25 -6.13 6.59 2.09
C ILE A 25 -6.32 8.09 2.36
N ALA A 26 -5.26 8.91 2.24
CA ALA A 26 -5.34 10.35 2.47
C ALA A 26 -6.31 11.04 1.50
N VAL A 27 -6.33 10.64 0.23
CA VAL A 27 -7.29 11.16 -0.76
C VAL A 27 -8.72 10.78 -0.37
N ILE A 28 -8.95 9.52 0.00
CA ILE A 28 -10.28 9.05 0.42
C ILE A 28 -10.74 9.82 1.67
N GLU A 29 -9.89 9.94 2.68
CA GLU A 29 -10.19 10.66 3.92
C GLU A 29 -10.44 12.15 3.70
N LEU A 30 -9.69 12.80 2.80
CA LEU A 30 -9.91 14.19 2.42
C LEU A 30 -11.35 14.39 1.95
N TYR A 31 -11.83 13.52 1.07
CA TYR A 31 -13.19 13.61 0.51
C TYR A 31 -14.28 13.18 1.49
N LEU A 32 -14.04 12.18 2.33
CA LEU A 32 -15.03 11.71 3.32
C LEU A 32 -15.18 12.67 4.51
N ASN A 33 -14.09 13.32 4.94
CA ASN A 33 -14.08 14.16 6.15
C ASN A 33 -14.19 15.67 5.88
N ASN A 34 -13.92 16.14 4.65
CA ASN A 34 -14.03 17.57 4.29
C ASN A 34 -14.99 17.81 3.09
N PRO A 35 -16.29 17.53 3.24
CA PRO A 35 -17.26 17.62 2.14
C PRO A 35 -17.50 19.05 1.62
N THR A 36 -17.10 20.10 2.36
CA THR A 36 -17.47 21.50 2.08
C THR A 36 -16.45 22.29 1.26
N GLY A 37 -15.22 21.77 1.03
CA GLY A 37 -14.16 22.48 0.30
C GLY A 37 -13.91 22.02 -1.13
N VAL A 38 -14.45 20.85 -1.53
CA VAL A 38 -14.21 20.22 -2.85
C VAL A 38 -15.53 19.93 -3.59
N ALA A 39 -16.60 20.63 -3.22
CA ALA A 39 -17.93 20.45 -3.79
C ALA A 39 -18.10 21.00 -5.23
N GLU A 40 -17.06 21.61 -5.81
CA GLU A 40 -17.12 22.20 -7.16
C GLU A 40 -16.58 21.30 -8.28
N HIS A 41 -16.05 20.11 -7.96
CA HIS A 41 -15.62 19.15 -8.99
C HIS A 41 -16.69 18.07 -9.21
N PRO A 42 -17.27 17.92 -10.42
CA PRO A 42 -18.35 16.95 -10.71
C PRO A 42 -17.92 15.47 -10.65
N SER A 43 -16.75 15.17 -10.11
CA SER A 43 -16.06 13.89 -10.25
C SER A 43 -15.48 13.33 -8.95
N VAL A 44 -15.94 13.81 -7.78
CA VAL A 44 -15.50 13.30 -6.46
C VAL A 44 -15.64 11.78 -6.37
N VAL A 45 -16.73 11.22 -6.88
CA VAL A 45 -16.94 9.75 -6.92
C VAL A 45 -15.86 9.06 -7.78
N ASN A 46 -15.47 9.63 -8.91
CA ASN A 46 -14.42 9.03 -9.73
C ASN A 46 -13.05 9.14 -9.06
N GLU A 47 -12.76 10.24 -8.37
CA GLU A 47 -11.50 10.41 -7.64
C GLU A 47 -11.39 9.42 -6.47
N ILE A 48 -12.47 9.24 -5.71
CA ILE A 48 -12.55 8.19 -4.68
C ILE A 48 -12.39 6.81 -5.32
N ALA A 49 -13.04 6.55 -6.46
CA ALA A 49 -12.91 5.26 -7.16
C ALA A 49 -11.47 4.99 -7.62
N THR A 50 -10.78 5.99 -8.18
CA THR A 50 -9.37 5.89 -8.56
C THR A 50 -8.49 5.65 -7.33
N ALA A 51 -8.74 6.34 -6.22
CA ALA A 51 -8.01 6.13 -4.98
C ALA A 51 -8.23 4.72 -4.41
N ILE A 52 -9.46 4.19 -4.45
CA ILE A 52 -9.75 2.81 -4.03
C ILE A 52 -9.02 1.78 -4.90
N LEU A 53 -8.98 1.97 -6.21
CA LEU A 53 -8.23 1.07 -7.11
C LEU A 53 -6.72 1.09 -6.77
N LYS A 54 -6.14 2.28 -6.58
CA LYS A 54 -4.73 2.43 -6.15
C LYS A 54 -4.48 1.76 -4.78
N LEU A 55 -5.42 1.88 -3.84
CA LEU A 55 -5.35 1.23 -2.53
C LEU A 55 -5.32 -0.30 -2.67
N ALA A 56 -6.25 -0.86 -3.45
CA ALA A 56 -6.35 -2.30 -3.67
C ALA A 56 -5.08 -2.88 -4.30
N ASP A 57 -4.56 -2.21 -5.35
CA ASP A 57 -3.32 -2.62 -6.02
C ASP A 57 -2.12 -2.59 -5.05
N ALA A 58 -2.03 -1.55 -4.21
CA ALA A 58 -0.96 -1.41 -3.22
C ALA A 58 -1.05 -2.50 -2.13
N GLU A 59 -2.24 -2.79 -1.62
CA GLU A 59 -2.45 -3.84 -0.61
C GLU A 59 -2.14 -5.24 -1.15
N GLU A 60 -2.56 -5.54 -2.39
CA GLU A 60 -2.24 -6.82 -3.03
C GLU A 60 -0.71 -6.96 -3.25
N ALA A 61 -0.05 -5.89 -3.70
CA ALA A 61 1.39 -5.88 -3.89
C ALA A 61 2.16 -6.07 -2.58
N ILE A 62 1.75 -5.38 -1.50
CA ILE A 62 2.31 -5.55 -0.15
C ILE A 62 2.16 -7.01 0.29
N SER A 63 0.95 -7.57 0.20
CA SER A 63 0.71 -8.96 0.59
C SER A 63 1.53 -9.95 -0.24
N ALA A 64 1.67 -9.72 -1.55
CA ALA A 64 2.52 -10.54 -2.40
C ALA A 64 4.00 -10.46 -1.98
N ILE A 65 4.49 -9.27 -1.62
CA ILE A 65 5.86 -9.06 -1.16
C ILE A 65 6.11 -9.81 0.15
N GLU A 66 5.20 -9.63 1.12
CA GLU A 66 5.29 -10.25 2.44
C GLU A 66 5.31 -11.77 2.33
N ARG A 67 4.32 -12.35 1.61
CA ARG A 67 4.17 -13.81 1.46
C ARG A 67 5.34 -14.48 0.77
N ASN A 68 5.97 -13.83 -0.22
CA ASN A 68 6.98 -14.49 -1.05
C ASN A 68 8.41 -14.14 -0.67
N PHE A 69 8.66 -12.99 -0.04
CA PHE A 69 10.01 -12.48 0.17
C PHE A 69 10.34 -12.11 1.62
N LEU A 70 9.34 -12.00 2.52
CA LEU A 70 9.56 -11.69 3.94
C LEU A 70 9.09 -12.82 4.89
N SER A 71 8.15 -13.67 4.46
CA SER A 71 7.56 -14.79 5.20
C SER A 71 8.50 -15.99 5.44
N ARG A 72 9.81 -15.77 5.60
CA ARG A 72 10.75 -16.85 5.98
C ARG A 72 11.59 -16.44 7.17
N SER A 73 10.93 -16.38 8.32
CA SER A 73 11.52 -16.48 9.65
C SER A 73 10.44 -17.16 10.50
N GLU A 74 10.80 -18.22 11.24
CA GLU A 74 9.93 -19.01 12.15
C GLU A 74 9.12 -20.18 11.54
N VAL A 75 9.81 -21.24 11.09
CA VAL A 75 9.43 -22.63 11.45
C VAL A 75 10.72 -23.47 11.54
N GLY A 76 11.02 -23.94 12.75
CA GLY A 76 12.27 -24.56 13.19
C GLY A 76 12.69 -23.78 14.43
N GLU A 77 12.38 -24.20 15.63
CA GLU A 77 12.50 -25.54 16.23
C GLU A 77 11.35 -25.74 17.21
N ASP A 78 10.77 -26.94 17.29
CA ASP A 78 10.27 -27.55 18.52
C ASP A 78 9.93 -29.02 18.21
N GLU A 79 10.90 -29.86 18.60
CA GLU A 79 10.91 -31.30 18.95
C GLU A 79 10.23 -32.35 18.03
#